data_AF-A0A2D4FVH9-F1
#
_entry.id   AF-A0A2D4FVH9-F1
#
_cell.length_a   1.000
_cell.length_b   1.000
_cell.length_c   1.000
_cell.angle_alpha   90.00
_cell.angle_beta   90.00
_cell.angle_gamma   90.00
#
_symmetry.space_group_name_H-M   'P 1'
#
loop_
_entity.id
_entity.type
_entity.pdbx_description
1 polymer ?
#
loop_
_entity_poly.entity_id
_entity_poly.type
_entity_poly.pdbx_seq_one_letter_code
_entity_poly.pdbx_strand_id
1 'polypeptide(L)'
;MKKTLESDCSELLSQSFGGEQARLKLESCLSDMDAVSSKFRDLLQEGLNELTSSAVKPQVKPCINLFLSVSHNIEEEEFNDYEANDPWVQQFILNLEQQMVEFKAGLSPVIYDSLTSLMTSLVALELEKVVLKSTFSRLGGLQFDKELRSLIAYLTTVTTWTIRDKFARLSQMATILNLERVTEILDYWGPNSGPLTWCLTPAEVRQVLAL
;
A
#
# COMPACT_ATOMS: atom_id res chain seq x y z
N MET A 1 12.95 -20.76 -21.13
CA MET A 1 11.65 -21.41 -21.41
C MET A 1 11.16 -21.11 -22.82
N LYS A 2 10.73 -19.88 -23.16
CA LYS A 2 10.22 -19.53 -24.51
C LYS A 2 11.22 -19.88 -25.63
N LYS A 3 12.47 -19.42 -25.54
CA LYS A 3 13.54 -19.72 -26.53
C LYS A 3 13.92 -21.20 -26.64
N THR A 4 13.74 -21.96 -25.57
CA THR A 4 14.11 -23.39 -25.51
C THR A 4 13.04 -24.23 -26.21
N LEU A 5 11.77 -23.98 -25.90
CA LEU A 5 10.61 -24.59 -26.58
C LEU A 5 10.55 -24.26 -28.08
N GLU A 6 10.92 -23.04 -28.45
CA GLU A 6 10.91 -22.55 -29.84
C GLU A 6 11.98 -23.26 -30.69
N SER A 7 13.16 -23.52 -30.13
CA SER A 7 14.24 -24.28 -30.77
C SER A 7 13.84 -25.76 -30.93
N ASP A 8 13.33 -26.37 -29.87
CA ASP A 8 12.97 -27.81 -29.86
C ASP A 8 11.78 -28.09 -30.81
N CYS A 9 10.80 -27.19 -30.89
CA CYS A 9 9.69 -27.31 -31.84
C CYS A 9 10.15 -27.13 -33.29
N SER A 10 11.11 -26.24 -33.56
CA SER A 10 11.61 -25.99 -34.91
C SER A 10 12.34 -27.21 -35.49
N GLU A 11 13.14 -27.91 -34.67
CA GLU A 11 13.81 -29.15 -35.11
C GLU A 11 12.80 -30.27 -35.39
N LEU A 12 11.80 -30.47 -34.51
CA LEU A 12 10.79 -31.52 -34.67
C LEU A 12 9.83 -31.28 -35.85
N LEU A 13 9.45 -30.03 -36.11
CA LEU A 13 8.56 -29.65 -37.22
C LEU A 13 9.25 -29.71 -38.59
N SER A 14 10.57 -29.52 -38.64
CA SER A 14 11.34 -29.67 -39.89
C SER A 14 11.41 -31.12 -40.39
N GLN A 15 11.24 -32.09 -39.49
CA GLN A 15 11.43 -33.52 -39.77
C GLN A 15 10.13 -34.29 -40.09
N SER A 16 8.95 -33.70 -39.91
CA SER A 16 7.68 -34.40 -40.16
C SER A 16 6.52 -33.46 -40.48
N PHE A 17 5.90 -33.68 -41.65
CA PHE A 17 4.67 -33.07 -42.17
C PHE A 17 4.71 -31.58 -42.56
N GLY A 18 4.62 -31.28 -43.87
CA GLY A 18 4.10 -30.00 -44.39
C GLY A 18 4.64 -28.72 -43.73
N GLY A 19 5.95 -28.69 -43.44
CA GLY A 19 6.58 -27.97 -42.31
C GLY A 19 6.20 -26.51 -42.09
N GLU A 20 5.92 -25.73 -43.12
CA GLU A 20 5.59 -24.31 -42.95
C GLU A 20 4.17 -24.08 -42.42
N GLN A 21 3.17 -24.85 -42.88
CA GLN A 21 1.80 -24.71 -42.35
C GLN A 21 1.67 -25.24 -40.91
N ALA A 22 2.42 -26.28 -40.56
CA ALA A 22 2.46 -26.79 -39.20
C ALA A 22 3.13 -25.79 -38.24
N ARG A 23 4.24 -25.16 -38.67
CA ARG A 23 4.94 -24.12 -37.93
C ARG A 23 4.05 -22.90 -37.66
N LEU A 24 3.38 -22.37 -38.69
CA LEU A 24 2.48 -21.22 -38.54
C LEU A 24 1.31 -21.50 -37.59
N LYS A 25 0.75 -22.72 -37.62
CA LYS A 25 -0.29 -23.13 -36.66
C LYS A 25 0.24 -23.19 -35.23
N LEU A 26 1.44 -23.74 -35.04
CA LEU A 26 2.05 -23.83 -33.72
C LEU A 26 2.38 -22.44 -33.15
N GLU A 27 2.92 -21.53 -33.97
CA GLU A 27 3.15 -20.14 -33.59
C GLU A 27 1.86 -19.42 -33.20
N SER A 28 0.77 -19.62 -33.97
CA SER A 28 -0.56 -19.10 -33.61
C SER A 28 -1.02 -19.64 -32.27
N CYS A 29 -0.92 -20.96 -32.03
CA CYS A 29 -1.34 -21.56 -30.76
C CYS A 29 -0.51 -21.05 -29.58
N LEU A 30 0.80 -20.87 -29.74
CA LEU A 30 1.67 -20.30 -28.71
C LEU A 30 1.32 -18.83 -28.43
N SER A 31 1.03 -18.05 -29.47
CA SER A 31 0.57 -16.67 -29.32
C SER A 31 -0.77 -16.60 -28.58
N ASP A 32 -1.72 -17.46 -28.92
CA ASP A 32 -3.03 -17.54 -28.25
C ASP A 32 -2.87 -17.95 -26.78
N MET A 33 -1.94 -18.86 -26.48
CA MET A 33 -1.64 -19.27 -25.11
C MET A 33 -1.01 -18.15 -24.28
N ASP A 34 -0.08 -17.37 -24.86
CA ASP A 34 0.48 -16.17 -24.20
C ASP A 34 -0.62 -15.13 -23.94
N ALA A 35 -1.52 -14.93 -24.90
CA ALA A 35 -2.67 -14.02 -24.76
C ALA A 35 -3.62 -14.47 -23.65
N VAL A 36 -3.95 -15.77 -23.58
CA VAL A 36 -4.79 -16.34 -22.52
C VAL A 36 -4.09 -16.25 -21.16
N SER A 37 -2.77 -16.46 -21.09
CA SER A 37 -2.00 -16.29 -19.86
C SER A 37 -2.07 -14.85 -19.33
N SER A 38 -1.98 -13.85 -20.20
CA SER A 38 -2.18 -12.45 -19.83
C SER A 38 -3.60 -12.22 -19.28
N LYS A 39 -4.63 -12.71 -19.97
CA LYS A 39 -6.03 -12.57 -19.53
C LYS A 39 -6.28 -13.19 -18.16
N PHE A 40 -5.69 -14.35 -17.85
CA PHE A 40 -5.78 -14.95 -16.52
C PHE A 40 -5.11 -14.11 -15.45
N ARG A 41 -3.99 -13.45 -15.76
CA ARG A 41 -3.32 -12.54 -14.82
C ARG A 41 -4.18 -11.31 -14.53
N ASP A 42 -4.76 -10.72 -15.57
CA ASP A 42 -5.66 -9.58 -15.43
C ASP A 42 -6.90 -9.95 -14.61
N LEU A 43 -7.50 -11.11 -14.88
CA LEU A 43 -8.63 -11.64 -14.12
C LEU A 43 -8.28 -11.88 -12.64
N LEU A 44 -7.10 -12.42 -12.34
CA LEU A 44 -6.65 -12.59 -10.95
C LEU A 44 -6.49 -11.25 -10.25
N GLN A 45 -5.91 -10.25 -10.92
CA GLN A 45 -5.75 -8.92 -10.36
C GLN A 45 -7.10 -8.24 -10.11
N GLU A 46 -8.05 -8.36 -11.03
CA GLU A 46 -9.41 -7.85 -10.89
C GLU A 46 -10.14 -8.53 -9.73
N GLY A 47 -10.09 -9.87 -9.65
CA GLY A 47 -10.68 -10.61 -8.54
C GLY A 47 -10.09 -10.24 -7.18
N LEU A 48 -8.79 -9.97 -7.10
CA LEU A 48 -8.15 -9.48 -5.87
C LEU A 48 -8.58 -8.06 -5.51
N ASN A 49 -8.76 -7.18 -6.50
CA ASN A 49 -9.28 -5.84 -6.28
C ASN A 49 -10.73 -5.88 -5.76
N GLU A 50 -11.57 -6.72 -6.35
CA GLU A 50 -12.94 -6.94 -5.91
C GLU A 50 -13.00 -7.53 -4.49
N LEU A 51 -12.19 -8.54 -4.19
CA LEU A 51 -12.06 -9.10 -2.84
C LEU A 51 -11.65 -8.04 -1.82
N THR A 52 -10.65 -7.23 -2.18
CA THR A 52 -10.18 -6.13 -1.32
C THR A 52 -11.29 -5.11 -1.07
N SER A 53 -12.04 -4.74 -2.10
CA SER A 53 -13.11 -3.74 -1.99
C SER A 53 -14.34 -4.26 -1.25
N SER A 54 -14.72 -5.52 -1.47
CA SER A 54 -15.97 -6.11 -0.99
C SER A 54 -15.87 -6.78 0.38
N ALA A 55 -14.74 -7.42 0.70
CA ALA A 55 -14.58 -8.21 1.92
C ALA A 55 -13.55 -7.60 2.87
N VAL A 56 -12.41 -7.13 2.37
CA VAL A 56 -11.34 -6.61 3.23
C VAL A 56 -11.64 -5.20 3.73
N LYS A 57 -12.02 -4.31 2.83
CA LYS A 57 -12.30 -2.90 3.17
C LYS A 57 -13.36 -2.72 4.25
N PRO A 58 -14.49 -3.44 4.25
CA PRO A 58 -15.47 -3.36 5.33
C PRO A 58 -14.95 -3.79 6.71
N GLN A 59 -13.88 -4.59 6.77
CA GLN A 59 -13.26 -5.00 8.03
C GLN A 59 -12.18 -4.01 8.49
N VAL A 60 -11.34 -3.55 7.56
CA VAL A 60 -10.21 -2.66 7.88
C VAL A 60 -10.68 -1.23 8.17
N LYS A 61 -11.66 -0.72 7.40
CA LYS A 61 -12.09 0.68 7.49
C LYS A 61 -12.67 1.05 8.87
N PRO A 62 -13.52 0.24 9.52
CA PRO A 62 -13.98 0.54 10.88
C PRO A 62 -12.83 0.67 11.89
N CYS A 63 -11.82 -0.20 11.81
CA CYS A 63 -10.64 -0.11 12.70
C CYS A 63 -9.84 1.19 12.47
N ILE A 64 -9.72 1.64 11.23
CA ILE A 64 -9.11 2.94 10.90
C ILE A 64 -9.98 4.10 11.40
N ASN A 65 -11.32 4.01 11.26
CA ASN A 65 -12.22 5.06 11.73
C ASN A 65 -12.17 5.29 13.25
N LEU A 66 -11.70 4.31 14.04
CA LEU A 66 -11.47 4.51 15.48
C LEU A 66 -10.43 5.59 15.75
N PHE A 67 -9.53 5.88 14.81
CA PHE A 67 -8.61 7.02 14.87
C PHE A 67 -9.34 8.35 15.11
N LEU A 68 -10.54 8.53 14.52
CA LEU A 68 -11.34 9.74 14.70
C LEU A 68 -11.92 9.90 16.12
N SER A 69 -11.90 8.83 16.91
CA SER A 69 -12.35 8.85 18.31
C SER A 69 -11.21 9.08 19.30
N VAL A 70 -9.95 9.09 18.83
CA VAL A 70 -8.77 9.43 19.62
C VAL A 70 -8.49 10.92 19.43
N SER A 71 -8.25 11.64 20.53
CA SER A 71 -7.88 13.05 20.42
C SER A 71 -6.42 13.15 19.99
N HIS A 72 -6.16 13.89 18.92
CA HIS A 72 -4.81 14.38 18.60
C HIS A 72 -4.69 15.88 18.92
N ASN A 73 -5.68 16.50 19.56
CA ASN A 73 -5.53 17.81 20.16
C ASN A 73 -5.32 17.64 21.66
N ILE A 74 -4.07 17.35 22.06
CA ILE A 74 -3.69 16.86 23.39
C ILE A 74 -2.59 17.71 24.03
N GLU A 75 -2.51 17.66 25.36
CA GLU A 75 -1.46 18.25 26.18
C GLU A 75 -0.52 17.15 26.73
N GLU A 76 0.38 17.51 27.65
CA GLU A 76 1.39 16.58 28.18
C GLU A 76 0.77 15.43 28.99
N GLU A 77 -0.33 15.67 29.72
CA GLU A 77 -0.99 14.64 30.52
C GLU A 77 -1.52 13.50 29.62
N GLU A 78 -2.32 13.83 28.60
CA GLU A 78 -2.86 12.81 27.70
C GLU A 78 -1.75 12.16 26.85
N PHE A 79 -0.71 12.91 26.48
CA PHE A 79 0.43 12.33 25.77
C PHE A 79 1.14 11.27 26.61
N ASN A 80 1.37 11.52 27.90
CA ASN A 80 1.95 10.55 28.82
C ASN A 80 1.03 9.32 29.01
N ASP A 81 -0.28 9.54 29.10
CA ASP A 81 -1.27 8.45 29.16
C ASP A 81 -1.20 7.55 27.93
N TYR A 82 -1.05 8.14 26.73
CA TYR A 82 -0.91 7.39 25.48
C TYR A 82 0.42 6.65 25.36
N GLU A 83 1.50 7.17 25.95
CA GLU A 83 2.77 6.43 26.04
C GLU A 83 2.67 5.20 26.96
N ALA A 84 1.87 5.29 28.02
CA ALA A 84 1.62 4.17 28.91
C ALA A 84 0.63 3.16 28.30
N ASN A 85 -0.42 3.66 27.65
CA ASN A 85 -1.50 2.85 27.07
C ASN A 85 -1.84 3.38 25.67
N ASP A 86 -1.33 2.69 24.64
CA ASP A 86 -1.60 3.08 23.26
C ASP A 86 -3.11 3.11 22.95
N PRO A 87 -3.66 4.22 22.45
CA PRO A 87 -5.10 4.38 22.29
C PRO A 87 -5.64 3.74 21.00
N TRP A 88 -4.79 3.35 20.04
CA TRP A 88 -5.27 2.95 18.71
C TRP A 88 -4.34 2.04 17.92
N VAL A 89 -3.10 2.46 17.63
CA VAL A 89 -2.29 1.82 16.58
C VAL A 89 -1.92 0.37 16.92
N GLN A 90 -1.67 0.05 18.20
CA GLN A 90 -1.32 -1.30 18.62
C GLN A 90 -2.50 -2.25 18.42
N GLN A 91 -3.71 -1.85 18.82
CA GLN A 91 -4.90 -2.65 18.57
C GLN A 91 -5.20 -2.77 17.07
N PHE A 92 -4.96 -1.71 16.30
CA PHE A 92 -5.11 -1.76 14.86
C PHE A 92 -4.13 -2.74 14.20
N ILE A 93 -2.86 -2.74 14.63
CA ILE A 93 -1.84 -3.70 14.17
C ILE A 93 -2.27 -5.14 14.49
N LEU A 94 -2.74 -5.43 15.72
CA LEU A 94 -3.22 -6.76 16.10
C LEU A 94 -4.39 -7.24 15.20
N ASN A 95 -5.32 -6.34 14.87
CA ASN A 95 -6.43 -6.67 13.96
C ASN A 95 -5.93 -7.00 12.55
N LEU A 96 -4.93 -6.26 12.06
CA LEU A 96 -4.30 -6.55 10.77
C LEU A 96 -3.53 -7.87 10.81
N GLU A 97 -2.80 -8.15 11.88
CA GLU A 97 -2.04 -9.40 12.07
C GLU A 97 -2.95 -10.62 11.98
N GLN A 98 -4.09 -10.59 12.67
CA GLN A 98 -5.06 -11.68 12.61
C GLN A 98 -5.54 -11.95 11.18
N GLN A 99 -5.91 -10.90 10.43
CA GLN A 99 -6.33 -11.04 9.04
C GLN A 99 -5.19 -11.56 8.14
N MET A 100 -3.98 -11.03 8.32
CA MET A 100 -2.80 -11.44 7.56
C MET A 100 -2.48 -12.92 7.76
N VAL A 101 -2.61 -13.44 8.99
CA VAL A 101 -2.38 -14.85 9.30
C VAL A 101 -3.40 -15.75 8.59
N GLU A 102 -4.68 -15.37 8.61
CA GLU A 102 -5.76 -16.13 7.92
C GLU A 102 -5.51 -16.19 6.41
N PHE A 103 -5.17 -15.07 5.78
CA PHE A 103 -4.85 -15.03 4.35
C PHE A 103 -3.60 -15.83 3.99
N LYS A 104 -2.57 -15.79 4.84
CA LYS A 104 -1.32 -16.53 4.60
C LYS A 104 -1.53 -18.05 4.66
N ALA A 105 -2.48 -18.51 5.47
CA ALA A 105 -2.82 -19.94 5.56
C ALA A 105 -3.62 -20.43 4.33
N GLY A 106 -4.47 -19.57 3.76
CA GLY A 106 -5.39 -19.93 2.66
C GLY A 106 -4.90 -19.64 1.25
N LEU A 107 -3.85 -18.83 1.07
CA LEU A 107 -3.42 -18.35 -0.24
C LEU A 107 -2.02 -18.84 -0.62
N SER A 108 -1.79 -18.99 -1.93
CA SER A 108 -0.43 -19.18 -2.45
C SER A 108 0.41 -17.91 -2.22
N PRO A 109 1.75 -18.00 -2.11
CA PRO A 109 2.60 -16.85 -1.84
C PRO A 109 2.40 -15.67 -2.81
N VAL A 110 2.24 -15.94 -4.10
CA VAL A 110 2.04 -14.89 -5.13
C VAL A 110 0.72 -14.14 -4.94
N ILE A 111 -0.34 -14.86 -4.54
CA ILE A 111 -1.66 -14.27 -4.30
C ILE A 111 -1.67 -13.53 -2.97
N TYR A 112 -1.03 -14.09 -1.94
CA TYR A 112 -0.84 -13.44 -0.65
C TYR A 112 -0.09 -12.11 -0.80
N ASP A 113 1.05 -12.10 -1.49
CA ASP A 113 1.86 -10.89 -1.69
C ASP A 113 1.07 -9.80 -2.43
N SER A 114 0.31 -10.19 -3.47
CA SER A 114 -0.57 -9.28 -4.21
C SER A 114 -1.68 -8.70 -3.33
N LEU A 115 -2.33 -9.54 -2.51
CA LEU A 115 -3.37 -9.10 -1.57
C LEU A 115 -2.81 -8.17 -0.50
N THR A 116 -1.67 -8.50 0.10
CA THR A 116 -0.99 -7.67 1.10
C THR A 116 -0.61 -6.31 0.50
N SER A 117 -0.21 -6.26 -0.77
CA SER A 117 0.03 -5.00 -1.49
C SER A 117 -1.22 -4.14 -1.61
N LEU A 118 -2.36 -4.73 -2.00
CA LEU A 118 -3.64 -4.03 -2.08
C LEU A 118 -4.11 -3.54 -0.71
N MET A 119 -3.97 -4.37 0.32
CA MET A 119 -4.31 -4.01 1.70
C MET A 119 -3.46 -2.88 2.24
N THR A 120 -2.15 -2.91 1.99
CA THR A 120 -1.23 -1.83 2.37
C THR A 120 -1.65 -0.49 1.74
N SER A 121 -2.01 -0.51 0.45
CA SER A 121 -2.52 0.68 -0.24
C SER A 121 -3.87 1.14 0.32
N LEU A 122 -4.76 0.21 0.66
CA LEU A 122 -6.05 0.52 1.27
C LEU A 122 -5.87 1.19 2.64
N VAL A 123 -4.98 0.67 3.48
CA VAL A 123 -4.68 1.24 4.80
C VAL A 123 -4.17 2.66 4.67
N ALA A 124 -3.18 2.90 3.80
CA ALA A 124 -2.66 4.25 3.55
C ALA A 124 -3.75 5.22 3.08
N LEU A 125 -4.58 4.77 2.12
CA LEU A 125 -5.67 5.59 1.56
C LEU A 125 -6.76 5.94 2.58
N GLU A 126 -7.20 4.98 3.38
CA GLU A 126 -8.26 5.23 4.37
C GLU A 126 -7.71 5.97 5.60
N LEU A 127 -6.44 5.74 5.98
CA LEU A 127 -5.78 6.51 7.05
C LEU A 127 -5.63 7.99 6.66
N GLU A 128 -5.20 8.28 5.43
CA GLU A 128 -5.13 9.65 4.93
C GLU A 128 -6.48 10.38 5.04
N LYS A 129 -7.58 9.69 4.72
CA LYS A 129 -8.94 10.26 4.82
C LYS A 129 -9.38 10.58 6.24
N VAL A 130 -8.96 9.80 7.23
CA VAL A 130 -9.32 10.08 8.63
C VAL A 130 -8.41 11.16 9.22
N VAL A 131 -7.13 11.17 8.88
CA VAL A 131 -6.20 12.24 9.28
C VAL A 131 -6.70 13.61 8.79
N LEU A 132 -7.16 13.70 7.54
CA LEU A 132 -7.73 14.93 6.97
C LEU A 132 -9.04 15.41 7.64
N LYS A 133 -9.60 14.64 8.57
CA LYS A 133 -10.80 14.97 9.35
C LYS A 133 -10.51 15.16 10.84
N SER A 134 -9.29 14.90 11.27
CA SER A 134 -8.85 15.05 12.66
C SER A 134 -8.34 16.47 12.90
N THR A 135 -8.11 16.78 14.18
CA THR A 135 -7.53 18.05 14.63
C THR A 135 -6.28 17.76 15.44
N PHE A 136 -5.22 18.55 15.25
CA PHE A 136 -3.90 18.29 15.83
C PHE A 136 -3.39 19.45 16.69
N SER A 137 -2.86 19.11 17.86
CA SER A 137 -1.89 19.94 18.59
C SER A 137 -0.46 19.54 18.18
N ARG A 138 0.55 20.28 18.65
CA ARG A 138 1.96 19.92 18.42
C ARG A 138 2.31 18.53 18.97
N LEU A 139 1.80 18.19 20.16
CA LEU A 139 1.97 16.88 20.78
C LEU A 139 1.15 15.81 20.06
N GLY A 140 -0.02 16.17 19.55
CA GLY A 140 -0.80 15.32 18.64
C GLY A 140 -0.09 14.93 17.36
N GLY A 141 0.57 15.90 16.72
CA GLY A 141 1.41 15.64 15.55
C GLY A 141 2.55 14.66 15.88
N LEU A 142 3.16 14.79 17.06
CA LEU A 142 4.21 13.87 17.52
C LEU A 142 3.66 12.47 17.80
N GLN A 143 2.47 12.37 18.41
CA GLN A 143 1.77 11.11 18.62
C GLN A 143 1.45 10.43 17.29
N PHE A 144 0.90 11.17 16.33
CA PHE A 144 0.61 10.65 14.99
C PHE A 144 1.87 10.15 14.26
N ASP A 145 3.00 10.84 14.40
CA ASP A 145 4.27 10.38 13.83
C ASP A 145 4.73 9.04 14.45
N LYS A 146 4.56 8.85 15.77
CA LYS A 146 4.83 7.57 16.44
C LYS A 146 3.91 6.46 15.94
N GLU A 147 2.62 6.73 15.83
CA GLU A 147 1.62 5.79 15.35
C GLU A 147 1.92 5.37 13.90
N LEU A 148 2.14 6.35 13.02
CA LEU A 148 2.44 6.11 11.61
C LEU A 148 3.72 5.28 11.44
N ARG A 149 4.79 5.60 12.18
CA ARG A 149 6.03 4.82 12.15
C ARG A 149 5.82 3.38 12.63
N SER A 150 5.03 3.19 13.68
CA SER A 150 4.73 1.84 14.20
C SER A 150 3.95 1.00 13.19
N LEU A 151 2.95 1.61 12.54
CA LEU A 151 2.16 0.96 11.50
C LEU A 151 3.01 0.61 10.26
N ILE A 152 3.85 1.53 9.80
CA ILE A 152 4.79 1.29 8.68
C ILE A 152 5.78 0.18 9.04
N ALA A 153 6.32 0.18 10.27
CA ALA A 153 7.24 -0.85 10.74
C ALA A 153 6.58 -2.24 10.66
N TYR A 154 5.36 -2.38 11.20
CA TYR A 154 4.61 -3.63 11.11
C TYR A 154 4.36 -4.06 9.65
N LEU A 155 3.81 -3.17 8.81
CA LEU A 155 3.49 -3.50 7.40
C LEU A 155 4.74 -3.88 6.58
N THR A 156 5.91 -3.36 6.97
CA THR A 156 7.19 -3.74 6.38
C THR A 156 7.58 -5.18 6.75
N THR A 157 7.20 -5.69 7.93
CA THR A 157 7.51 -7.08 8.33
C THR A 157 6.70 -8.13 7.57
N VAL A 158 5.52 -7.78 7.08
CA VAL A 158 4.62 -8.69 6.36
C VAL A 158 4.79 -8.62 4.83
N THR A 159 5.72 -7.80 4.34
CA THR A 159 6.02 -7.63 2.92
C THR A 159 7.51 -7.83 2.62
N THR A 160 7.83 -8.20 1.38
CA THR A 160 9.22 -8.36 0.90
C THR A 160 9.70 -7.17 0.07
N TRP A 161 8.81 -6.23 -0.23
CA TRP A 161 9.03 -5.06 -1.08
C TRP A 161 8.84 -3.78 -0.26
N THR A 162 9.38 -2.67 -0.76
CA THR A 162 9.33 -1.40 -0.02
C THR A 162 7.95 -0.77 -0.07
N ILE A 163 7.38 -0.40 1.07
CA ILE A 163 6.07 0.27 1.16
C ILE A 163 6.16 1.80 1.17
N ARG A 164 7.37 2.36 1.00
CA ARG A 164 7.66 3.79 1.18
C ARG A 164 6.81 4.69 0.28
N ASP A 165 6.65 4.30 -0.98
CA ASP A 165 5.84 5.01 -1.98
C ASP A 165 4.37 5.08 -1.57
N LYS A 166 3.83 3.98 -1.03
CA LYS A 166 2.42 3.90 -0.58
C LYS A 166 2.13 4.80 0.61
N PHE A 167 3.12 5.03 1.48
CA PHE A 167 2.99 5.88 2.66
C PHE A 167 3.58 7.29 2.49
N ALA A 168 4.15 7.62 1.32
CA ALA A 168 4.86 8.88 1.10
C ALA A 168 4.00 10.12 1.43
N ARG A 169 2.72 10.11 1.04
CA ARG A 169 1.78 11.19 1.35
C ARG A 169 1.54 11.33 2.85
N LEU A 170 1.27 10.22 3.55
CA LEU A 170 1.09 10.22 5.00
C LEU A 170 2.35 10.67 5.76
N SER A 171 3.54 10.24 5.33
CA SER A 171 4.80 10.69 5.92
C SER A 171 5.04 12.19 5.71
N GLN A 172 4.67 12.72 4.53
CA GLN A 172 4.72 14.16 4.27
C GLN A 172 3.68 14.91 5.12
N MET A 173 2.49 14.36 5.32
CA MET A 173 1.51 14.94 6.25
C MET A 173 2.03 14.95 7.69
N ALA A 174 2.62 13.85 8.17
CA ALA A 174 3.23 13.79 9.50
C ALA A 174 4.35 14.84 9.67
N THR A 175 5.14 15.08 8.62
CA THR A 175 6.16 16.14 8.62
C THR A 175 5.52 17.52 8.82
N ILE A 176 4.44 17.82 8.09
CA ILE A 176 3.71 19.10 8.22
C ILE A 176 3.10 19.26 9.61
N LEU A 177 2.46 18.21 10.14
CA LEU A 177 1.81 18.21 11.45
C LEU A 177 2.80 18.33 12.62
N ASN A 178 4.10 18.13 12.37
CA ASN A 178 5.17 18.27 13.37
C ASN A 178 5.94 19.59 13.29
N LEU A 179 5.57 20.51 12.39
CA LEU A 179 6.16 21.84 12.33
C LEU A 179 5.82 22.62 13.60
N GLU A 180 6.77 23.39 14.13
CA GLU A 180 6.50 24.28 15.28
C GLU A 180 5.78 25.55 14.81
N ARG A 181 6.02 25.96 13.56
CA ARG A 181 5.42 27.16 12.96
C ARG A 181 5.08 26.91 11.50
N VAL A 182 3.95 27.49 11.05
CA VAL A 182 3.49 27.40 9.66
C VAL A 182 4.56 27.81 8.65
N THR A 183 5.40 28.79 8.99
CA THR A 183 6.48 29.30 8.11
C THR A 183 7.59 28.30 7.86
N GLU A 184 7.80 27.31 8.74
CA GLU A 184 8.85 26.29 8.58
C GLU A 184 8.62 25.40 7.36
N ILE A 185 7.40 25.34 6.83
CA ILE A 185 7.14 24.62 5.58
C ILE A 185 8.02 25.15 4.43
N LEU A 186 8.41 26.43 4.47
CA LEU A 186 9.28 27.05 3.46
C LEU A 186 10.69 26.48 3.48
N ASP A 187 11.13 25.89 4.59
CA ASP A 187 12.44 25.24 4.71
C ASP A 187 12.47 23.87 4.02
N TYR A 188 11.30 23.29 3.73
CA TYR A 188 11.16 21.97 3.09
C TYR A 188 10.50 22.05 1.71
N TRP A 189 10.04 23.21 1.26
CA TRP A 189 9.23 23.35 0.05
C TRP A 189 9.96 24.04 -1.11
N GLY A 190 9.61 23.67 -2.34
CA GLY A 190 10.13 24.30 -3.55
C GLY A 190 11.66 24.16 -3.68
N PRO A 191 12.43 25.24 -3.88
CA PRO A 191 13.89 25.17 -3.98
C PRO A 191 14.58 24.54 -2.75
N ASN A 192 13.92 24.58 -1.59
CA ASN A 192 14.47 24.08 -0.32
C ASN A 192 14.11 22.61 -0.05
N SER A 193 13.40 21.93 -0.96
CA SER A 193 12.99 20.53 -0.74
C SER A 193 14.15 19.54 -0.68
N GLY A 194 15.35 19.94 -1.12
CA GLY A 194 16.52 19.08 -1.15
C GLY A 194 16.22 17.77 -1.90
N PRO A 195 16.49 16.59 -1.32
CA PRO A 195 16.21 15.30 -1.94
C PRO A 195 14.75 14.85 -1.85
N LEU A 196 13.90 15.57 -1.10
CA LEU A 196 12.50 15.20 -0.90
C LEU A 196 11.66 15.60 -2.12
N THR A 197 11.04 14.62 -2.77
CA THR A 197 10.02 14.85 -3.79
C THR A 197 8.65 14.88 -3.13
N TRP A 198 7.98 16.03 -3.14
CA TRP A 198 6.64 16.18 -2.60
C TRP A 198 5.59 15.47 -3.46
N CYS A 199 4.73 14.70 -2.80
CA CYS A 199 3.58 14.00 -3.37
C CYS A 199 2.25 14.71 -3.06
N LEU A 200 2.30 15.75 -2.23
CA LEU A 200 1.20 16.66 -1.94
C LEU A 200 1.26 17.87 -2.87
N THR A 201 0.10 18.31 -3.34
CA THR A 201 -0.05 19.57 -4.07
C THR A 201 0.00 20.77 -3.10
N PRO A 202 0.27 21.99 -3.57
CA PRO A 202 0.20 23.18 -2.71
C PRO A 202 -1.13 23.37 -1.97
N ALA A 203 -2.24 22.93 -2.58
CA ALA A 203 -3.56 22.99 -1.96
C ALA A 203 -3.69 21.99 -0.81
N GLU A 204 -3.21 20.76 -1.01
CA GLU A 204 -3.20 19.73 0.03
C GLU A 204 -2.28 20.10 1.19
N VAL A 205 -1.11 20.70 0.93
CA VAL A 205 -0.24 21.20 2.00
C VAL A 205 -0.95 22.23 2.87
N ARG A 206 -1.65 23.19 2.25
CA ARG A 206 -2.46 24.18 3.00
C ARG A 206 -3.59 23.53 3.77
N GLN A 207 -4.21 22.49 3.23
CA GLN A 207 -5.25 21.73 3.92
C GLN A 207 -4.69 21.04 5.16
N VAL A 208 -3.51 20.41 5.05
CA VAL A 208 -2.85 19.72 6.18
C VAL A 208 -2.36 20.70 7.24
N LEU A 209 -1.83 21.86 6.84
CA LEU A 209 -1.45 22.94 7.76
C LEU A 209 -2.62 23.54 8.54
N ALA A 210 -3.86 23.30 8.09
CA ALA A 210 -5.07 23.81 8.74
C ALA A 210 -5.75 22.76 9.66
N LEU A 211 -5.18 21.56 9.78
CA LEU A 211 -5.62 20.52 10.71
C LEU A 211 -5.14 20.79 12.13
#